data_AF-A0A1M6EIR0-F1
#
_entry.id   AF-A0A1M6EIR0-F1
#
_cell.length_a   1.000
_cell.length_b   1.000
_cell.length_c   1.000
_cell.angle_alpha   90.00
_cell.angle_beta   90.00
_cell.angle_gamma   90.00
#
_symmetry.space_group_name_H-M   'P 1'
#
loop_
_entity.id
_entity.type
_entity.pdbx_description
1 polymer ?
#
loop_
_entity_poly.entity_id
_entity_poly.type
_entity_poly.pdbx_seq_one_letter_code
_entity_poly.pdbx_strand_id
1 'polypeptide(L)'
;MEIGNYKYFVPLSSPKESDYEQINGERQIRKDSFLILRIVSSGERKNAQLKGTIRIANMIPVPDSELLLYDVDHEIDKKYKDLVQEELEYIRKNKDKIQKRAKTIYNKKKCGNAEKIMQFCLDYQDLERMHDEWISFMAKQGE
;
A
#
# COMPACT_ATOMS: atom_id res chain seq x y z
N MET A 1 2.79 9.32 1.31
CA MET A 1 1.98 10.32 2.04
C MET A 1 2.82 10.87 3.17
N GLU A 2 2.60 12.10 3.59
CA GLU A 2 3.37 12.69 4.68
C GLU A 2 2.60 12.58 6.00
N ILE A 3 3.28 12.11 7.05
CA ILE A 3 2.79 12.03 8.42
C ILE A 3 3.89 12.55 9.33
N GLY A 4 3.69 13.71 9.95
CA GLY A 4 4.76 14.38 10.68
C GLY A 4 5.94 14.68 9.76
N ASN A 5 7.13 14.21 10.13
CA ASN A 5 8.36 14.40 9.36
C ASN A 5 8.65 13.25 8.38
N TYR A 6 7.79 12.24 8.31
CA TYR A 6 8.07 11.01 7.56
C TYR A 6 7.22 10.91 6.29
N LYS A 7 7.87 10.46 5.20
CA LYS A 7 7.21 10.06 3.96
C LYS A 7 6.91 8.57 4.00
N TYR A 8 5.63 8.25 4.15
CA TYR A 8 5.12 6.88 4.16
C TYR A 8 4.74 6.37 2.77
N PHE A 9 5.14 5.15 2.47
CA PHE A 9 4.83 4.45 1.23
C PHE A 9 4.03 3.19 1.53
N VAL A 10 2.99 2.93 0.73
CA VAL A 10 2.12 1.77 0.88
C VAL A 10 2.50 0.74 -0.17
N PRO A 11 2.86 -0.50 0.22
CA PRO A 11 3.24 -1.51 -0.76
C PRO A 11 2.02 -1.99 -1.55
N LEU A 12 2.25 -2.20 -2.85
CA LEU A 12 1.37 -2.97 -3.71
C LEU A 12 1.74 -4.46 -3.63
N SER A 13 0.76 -5.33 -3.87
CA SER A 13 0.98 -6.77 -3.98
C SER A 13 0.07 -7.36 -5.04
N SER A 14 0.62 -8.27 -5.84
CA SER A 14 -0.13 -9.06 -6.80
C SER A 14 -1.24 -9.89 -6.12
N PRO A 15 -2.30 -10.25 -6.86
CA PRO A 15 -3.39 -11.09 -6.37
C PRO A 15 -2.91 -12.41 -5.77
N LYS A 16 -3.49 -12.81 -4.64
CA LYS A 16 -3.26 -14.13 -4.02
C LYS A 16 -4.58 -14.86 -3.81
N GLU A 17 -4.56 -16.17 -3.57
CA GLU A 17 -5.79 -16.94 -3.28
C GLU A 17 -6.57 -16.39 -2.08
N SER A 18 -5.87 -15.84 -1.09
CA SER A 18 -6.49 -15.18 0.07
C SER A 18 -7.25 -13.90 -0.26
N ASP A 19 -7.11 -13.35 -1.47
CA ASP A 19 -7.90 -12.22 -1.95
C ASP A 19 -9.26 -12.60 -2.51
N TYR A 20 -9.55 -13.91 -2.57
CA TYR A 20 -10.81 -14.45 -3.06
C TYR A 20 -11.57 -15.17 -1.95
N GLU A 21 -12.87 -15.31 -2.16
CA GLU A 21 -13.77 -16.09 -1.33
C GLU A 21 -14.76 -16.87 -2.21
N GLN A 22 -15.22 -18.01 -1.71
CA GLN A 22 -16.24 -18.83 -2.36
C GLN A 22 -17.61 -18.38 -1.86
N ILE A 23 -18.45 -17.86 -2.74
CA ILE A 23 -19.82 -17.44 -2.43
C ILE A 23 -20.73 -18.15 -3.42
N ASN A 24 -21.68 -18.95 -2.91
CA ASN A 24 -22.62 -19.73 -3.71
C ASN A 24 -21.94 -20.65 -4.76
N GLY A 25 -20.76 -21.18 -4.43
CA GLY A 25 -19.98 -22.05 -5.32
C GLY A 25 -19.16 -21.30 -6.39
N GLU A 26 -19.21 -19.97 -6.41
CA GLU A 26 -18.43 -19.14 -7.33
C GLU A 26 -17.28 -18.42 -6.61
N ARG A 27 -16.12 -18.38 -7.28
CA ARG A 27 -14.95 -17.61 -6.82
C ARG A 27 -15.19 -16.13 -7.05
N GLN A 28 -15.27 -15.37 -5.96
CA GLN A 28 -15.46 -13.91 -6.00
C GLN A 28 -14.27 -13.18 -5.36
N ILE A 29 -13.98 -11.98 -5.84
CA ILE A 29 -13.00 -11.08 -5.23
C ILE A 29 -13.56 -10.59 -3.90
N ARG A 30 -12.80 -10.77 -2.81
CA ARG A 30 -13.21 -10.26 -1.49
C ARG A 30 -13.43 -8.76 -1.55
N LYS A 31 -14.35 -8.25 -0.74
CA LYS A 31 -14.53 -6.80 -0.57
C LYS A 31 -13.28 -6.15 0.05
N ASP A 32 -13.12 -4.85 -0.16
CA ASP A 32 -12.13 -4.05 0.57
C ASP A 32 -12.27 -4.28 2.09
N SER A 33 -11.15 -4.44 2.78
CA SER A 33 -11.11 -4.36 4.24
C SER A 33 -10.63 -2.98 4.67
N PHE A 34 -10.67 -2.67 5.96
CA PHE A 34 -10.09 -1.42 6.46
C PHE A 34 -8.59 -1.31 6.14
N LEU A 35 -7.87 -2.44 6.17
CA LEU A 35 -6.41 -2.53 6.03
C LEU A 35 -5.92 -2.74 4.60
N ILE A 36 -6.75 -3.32 3.72
CA ILE A 36 -6.38 -3.71 2.37
C ILE A 36 -7.45 -3.23 1.39
N LEU A 37 -7.04 -2.49 0.37
CA LEU A 37 -7.88 -2.15 -0.77
C LEU A 37 -7.54 -3.05 -1.95
N ARG A 38 -8.55 -3.40 -2.74
CA ARG A 38 -8.42 -4.25 -3.92
C ARG A 38 -8.59 -3.43 -5.18
N ILE A 39 -7.55 -3.44 -6.02
CA ILE A 39 -7.54 -2.77 -7.31
C ILE A 39 -8.24 -3.69 -8.31
N VAL A 40 -9.39 -3.27 -8.80
CA VAL A 40 -10.18 -4.02 -9.77
C VAL A 40 -10.21 -3.30 -11.11
N SER A 41 -10.20 -4.05 -12.20
CA SER A 41 -10.28 -3.50 -13.56
C SER A 41 -11.55 -2.67 -13.74
N SER A 42 -11.47 -1.61 -14.54
CA SER A 42 -12.62 -0.82 -14.97
C SER A 42 -13.51 -1.66 -15.90
N GLY A 43 -14.73 -1.97 -15.49
CA GLY A 43 -15.68 -2.80 -16.25
C GLY A 43 -16.87 -3.24 -15.41
N GLU A 44 -17.80 -3.99 -16.00
CA GLU A 44 -18.94 -4.54 -15.26
C GLU A 44 -18.47 -5.39 -14.08
N ARG A 45 -19.11 -5.24 -12.92
CA ARG A 45 -18.73 -5.92 -11.67
C ARG A 45 -18.65 -7.45 -11.80
N LYS A 46 -19.44 -8.06 -12.71
CA LYS A 46 -19.43 -9.50 -12.98
C LYS A 46 -18.14 -9.99 -13.64
N ASN A 47 -17.43 -9.13 -14.37
CA ASN A 47 -16.20 -9.48 -15.11
C ASN A 47 -14.97 -8.72 -14.59
N ALA A 48 -15.08 -8.10 -13.42
CA ALA A 48 -13.98 -7.35 -12.83
C ALA A 48 -12.82 -8.30 -12.49
N GLN A 49 -11.62 -7.96 -12.97
CA GLN A 49 -10.40 -8.69 -12.65
C GLN A 49 -9.66 -7.99 -11.51
N LEU A 50 -9.13 -8.76 -10.56
CA LEU A 50 -8.26 -8.23 -9.52
C LEU A 50 -6.87 -7.98 -10.12
N LYS A 51 -6.45 -6.72 -10.15
CA LYS A 51 -5.16 -6.29 -10.70
C LYS A 51 -4.06 -6.25 -9.64
N GLY A 52 -4.44 -5.94 -8.40
CA GLY A 52 -3.52 -5.88 -7.27
C GLY A 52 -4.20 -5.52 -5.96
N THR A 53 -3.40 -5.40 -4.91
CA THR A 53 -3.84 -4.97 -3.58
C THR A 53 -2.98 -3.85 -3.05
N ILE A 54 -3.60 -2.88 -2.39
CA ILE A 54 -2.94 -1.79 -1.66
C ILE A 54 -2.97 -2.16 -0.17
N ARG A 55 -1.81 -2.51 0.40
CA ARG A 55 -1.69 -3.04 1.77
C ARG A 55 -1.36 -1.94 2.77
N ILE A 56 -2.37 -1.13 3.12
CA ILE A 56 -2.22 0.07 3.96
C ILE A 56 -1.61 -0.26 5.33
N ALA A 57 -1.98 -1.38 5.94
CA ALA A 57 -1.42 -1.83 7.22
C ALA A 57 0.11 -2.02 7.20
N ASN A 58 0.68 -2.26 6.02
CA ASN A 58 2.09 -2.55 5.79
C ASN A 58 2.86 -1.34 5.26
N MET A 59 2.32 -0.12 5.41
CA MET A 59 3.05 1.08 5.00
C MET A 59 4.31 1.32 5.86
N ILE A 60 5.34 1.87 5.24
CA ILE A 60 6.64 2.12 5.87
C ILE A 60 7.11 3.56 5.63
N PRO A 61 7.80 4.21 6.58
CA PRO A 61 8.51 5.46 6.33
C PRO A 61 9.76 5.15 5.50
N VAL A 62 10.04 5.97 4.48
CA VAL A 62 11.20 5.79 3.60
C VAL A 62 11.92 7.13 3.44
N PRO A 63 13.25 7.19 3.68
CA PRO A 63 14.04 8.39 3.40
C PRO A 63 14.08 8.71 1.91
N ASP A 64 14.17 9.98 1.55
CA ASP A 64 14.24 10.40 0.14
C ASP A 64 15.48 9.83 -0.58
N SER A 65 16.58 9.60 0.15
CA SER A 65 17.81 9.01 -0.40
C SER A 65 17.63 7.58 -0.90
N GLU A 66 16.64 6.85 -0.39
CA GLU A 66 16.39 5.45 -0.70
C GLU A 66 15.27 5.27 -1.75
N LEU A 67 14.74 6.37 -2.29
CA LEU A 67 13.66 6.33 -3.28
C LEU A 67 14.20 6.22 -4.70
N LEU A 68 13.84 5.13 -5.37
CA LEU A 68 13.98 4.99 -6.82
C LEU A 68 12.61 5.12 -7.47
N LEU A 69 12.44 6.14 -8.33
CA LEU A 69 11.21 6.32 -9.09
C LEU A 69 11.14 5.31 -10.24
N TYR A 70 9.99 4.67 -10.38
CA TYR A 70 9.73 3.75 -11.47
C TYR A 70 9.23 4.52 -12.71
N ASP A 71 9.94 4.36 -13.83
CA ASP A 71 9.63 5.00 -15.09
C ASP A 71 8.71 4.11 -15.95
N VAL A 72 7.40 4.37 -15.83
CA VAL A 72 6.36 3.63 -16.57
C VAL A 72 6.44 3.89 -18.07
N ASP A 73 6.95 5.05 -18.51
CA ASP A 73 6.96 5.43 -19.92
C ASP A 73 7.96 4.58 -20.72
N HIS A 74 9.05 4.17 -20.08
CA HIS A 74 10.10 3.33 -20.67
C HIS A 74 10.02 1.83 -20.35
N GLU A 75 8.94 1.35 -19.72
CA GLU A 75 8.73 -0.09 -19.53
C GLU A 75 8.54 -0.81 -20.88
N ILE A 76 9.36 -1.84 -21.10
CA ILE A 76 9.45 -2.62 -22.34
C ILE A 76 8.38 -3.72 -22.37
N ASP A 77 8.07 -4.33 -21.21
CA ASP A 77 6.99 -5.29 -21.09
C ASP A 77 5.64 -4.56 -21.15
N LYS A 78 5.02 -4.59 -22.33
CA LYS A 78 3.72 -3.98 -22.59
C LYS A 78 2.63 -4.45 -21.61
N LYS A 79 2.60 -5.74 -21.25
CA LYS A 79 1.57 -6.26 -20.34
C LYS A 79 1.77 -5.72 -18.92
N TYR A 80 3.02 -5.64 -18.49
CA TYR A 80 3.34 -5.06 -17.19
C TYR A 80 3.08 -3.55 -17.16
N LYS A 81 3.42 -2.84 -18.24
CA LYS A 81 3.09 -1.42 -18.41
C LYS A 81 1.59 -1.15 -18.30
N ASP A 82 0.77 -1.92 -19.02
CA ASP A 82 -0.69 -1.80 -18.98
C ASP A 82 -1.23 -2.06 -17.55
N LEU A 83 -0.70 -3.08 -16.86
CA LEU A 83 -1.05 -3.37 -15.47
C LEU A 83 -0.75 -2.17 -14.56
N VAL A 84 0.46 -1.63 -14.62
CA VAL A 84 0.86 -0.49 -13.77
C VAL A 84 0.02 0.75 -14.07
N GLN A 85 -0.34 0.98 -15.34
CA GLN A 85 -1.24 2.08 -15.70
C GLN A 85 -2.64 1.92 -15.10
N GLU A 86 -3.24 0.72 -15.18
CA GLU A 86 -4.53 0.43 -14.53
C GLU A 86 -4.47 0.65 -13.00
N GLU A 87 -3.40 0.18 -12.36
CA GLU A 87 -3.18 0.39 -10.92
C GLU A 87 -3.05 1.87 -10.56
N LEU A 88 -2.26 2.63 -11.34
CA LEU A 88 -2.08 4.08 -11.15
C LEU A 88 -3.39 4.84 -11.32
N GLU A 89 -4.19 4.50 -12.33
CA GLU A 89 -5.50 5.11 -12.52
C GLU A 89 -6.43 4.87 -11.33
N TYR A 90 -6.51 3.63 -10.85
CA TYR A 90 -7.31 3.29 -9.69
C TYR A 90 -6.85 4.07 -8.45
N ILE A 91 -5.53 4.11 -8.20
CA ILE A 91 -4.93 4.82 -7.06
C ILE A 91 -5.25 6.31 -7.12
N ARG A 92 -5.11 6.94 -8.30
CA ARG A 92 -5.45 8.36 -8.51
C ARG A 92 -6.92 8.64 -8.23
N LYS A 93 -7.83 7.80 -8.76
CA LYS A 93 -9.28 7.91 -8.53
C LYS A 93 -9.67 7.71 -7.06
N ASN A 94 -8.90 6.93 -6.29
CA ASN A 94 -9.18 6.59 -4.89
C ASN A 94 -8.23 7.25 -3.87
N LYS A 95 -7.45 8.26 -4.30
CA LYS A 95 -6.37 8.88 -3.51
C LYS A 95 -6.82 9.29 -2.11
N ASP A 96 -7.93 10.01 -2.00
CA ASP A 96 -8.43 10.53 -0.73
C ASP A 96 -8.87 9.40 0.22
N LYS A 97 -9.49 8.34 -0.32
CA LYS A 97 -9.89 7.15 0.43
C LYS A 97 -8.65 6.43 1.00
N ILE A 98 -7.60 6.26 0.18
CA ILE A 98 -6.34 5.64 0.60
C ILE A 98 -5.69 6.48 1.71
N GLN A 99 -5.53 7.78 1.50
CA GLN A 99 -4.90 8.69 2.45
C GLN A 99 -5.66 8.78 3.77
N LYS A 100 -7.00 8.89 3.74
CA LYS A 100 -7.83 8.94 4.94
C LYS A 100 -7.72 7.66 5.78
N ARG A 101 -7.71 6.49 5.12
CA ARG A 101 -7.54 5.20 5.81
C ARG A 101 -6.16 5.07 6.42
N ALA A 102 -5.11 5.41 5.67
CA ALA A 102 -3.73 5.37 6.16
C ALA A 102 -3.52 6.25 7.39
N LYS A 103 -4.01 7.51 7.37
CA LYS A 103 -3.98 8.40 8.55
C LYS A 103 -4.71 7.79 9.76
N THR A 104 -5.87 7.19 9.52
CA THR A 104 -6.67 6.58 10.59
C THR A 104 -5.95 5.37 11.19
N ILE A 105 -5.37 4.50 10.35
CA ILE A 105 -4.60 3.33 10.77
C ILE A 105 -3.37 3.76 11.58
N TYR A 106 -2.62 4.74 11.08
CA TYR A 106 -1.47 5.31 11.79
C TYR A 106 -1.84 5.82 13.17
N ASN A 107 -2.85 6.69 13.26
CA ASN A 107 -3.28 7.28 14.53
C ASN A 107 -3.76 6.21 15.51
N LYS A 108 -4.54 5.22 15.06
CA LYS A 108 -4.99 4.11 15.91
C LYS A 108 -3.80 3.31 16.45
N LYS A 109 -2.83 2.98 15.60
CA LYS A 109 -1.64 2.21 16.00
C LYS A 109 -0.78 3.00 16.98
N LYS A 110 -0.54 4.28 16.71
CA LYS A 110 0.26 5.19 17.57
C LYS A 110 -0.38 5.44 18.94
N CYS A 111 -1.71 5.50 19.02
CA CYS A 111 -2.42 5.65 20.28
C CYS A 111 -2.61 4.34 21.06
N GLY A 112 -1.97 3.24 20.63
CA GLY A 112 -2.07 1.95 21.34
C GLY A 112 -3.47 1.33 21.30
N ASN A 113 -4.25 1.57 20.23
CA ASN A 113 -5.61 1.07 20.12
C ASN A 113 -5.64 -0.48 20.20
N ALA A 114 -6.49 -1.01 21.09
CA ALA A 114 -6.59 -2.44 21.40
C ALA A 114 -7.51 -3.25 20.47
N GLU A 115 -8.05 -2.65 19.40
CA GLU A 115 -8.83 -3.38 18.40
C GLU A 115 -7.96 -4.48 17.78
N LYS A 116 -8.44 -5.73 17.82
CA LYS A 116 -7.72 -6.90 17.31
C LYS A 116 -7.19 -6.72 15.88
N ILE A 117 -7.90 -5.97 15.03
CA ILE A 117 -7.46 -5.71 13.65
C ILE A 117 -6.14 -4.91 13.57
N MET A 118 -5.79 -4.12 14.59
CA MET A 118 -4.54 -3.34 14.64
C MET A 118 -3.30 -4.22 14.88
N GLN A 119 -3.47 -5.49 15.27
CA GLN A 119 -2.37 -6.46 15.38
C GLN A 119 -1.72 -6.77 14.03
N PHE A 120 -2.45 -6.56 12.93
CA PHE A 120 -1.96 -6.80 11.57
C PHE A 120 -1.20 -5.59 10.98
N CYS A 121 -1.18 -4.46 11.69
CA CYS A 121 -0.40 -3.29 11.30
C CYS A 121 1.02 -3.39 11.82
N LEU A 122 1.98 -2.92 11.02
CA LEU A 122 3.38 -2.78 11.45
C LEU A 122 3.50 -1.82 12.64
N ASP A 123 4.60 -1.94 13.39
CA ASP A 123 4.94 -0.99 14.44
C ASP A 123 5.52 0.28 13.81
N TYR A 124 4.68 1.29 13.63
CA TYR A 124 5.10 2.54 12.97
C TYR A 124 6.10 3.34 13.80
N GLN A 125 6.06 3.25 15.13
CA GLN A 125 7.02 3.98 15.97
C GLN A 125 8.41 3.35 15.87
N ASP A 126 8.48 2.02 15.84
CA ASP A 126 9.74 1.32 15.65
C ASP A 126 10.32 1.56 14.24
N LEU A 127 9.48 1.56 13.21
CA LEU A 127 9.90 1.89 11.84
C LEU A 127 10.41 3.33 11.70
N GLU A 128 9.78 4.30 12.37
CA GLU A 128 10.26 5.70 12.42
C GLU A 128 11.64 5.78 13.09
N ARG A 129 11.86 5.06 14.19
CA ARG A 129 13.17 4.95 14.84
C ARG A 129 14.23 4.37 13.90
N MET A 130 13.91 3.27 13.22
CA MET A 130 14.83 2.64 12.25
C MET A 130 15.16 3.55 11.07
N HIS A 131 14.19 4.32 10.60
CA HIS A 131 14.38 5.33 9.56
C HIS A 131 15.42 6.38 9.99
N ASP A 132 15.30 6.93 11.21
CA ASP A 132 16.21 7.95 11.72
C ASP A 132 17.63 7.40 11.97
N GLU A 133 17.72 6.16 12.44
CA GLU A 133 18.98 5.44 12.60
C GLU A 133 19.68 5.25 11.25
N TRP A 134 18.93 4.90 10.20
CA TRP A 134 19.47 4.77 8.84
C TRP A 134 20.03 6.09 8.32
N ILE A 135 19.27 7.18 8.43
CA ILE A 135 19.73 8.51 8.00
C ILE A 135 21.01 8.91 8.75
N SER A 136 21.04 8.69 10.05
CA SER A 136 22.20 8.99 10.89
C SER A 136 23.42 8.14 10.54
N PHE A 137 23.21 6.88 10.14
CA PHE A 137 24.26 5.99 9.67
C PHE A 137 24.84 6.47 8.33
N MET A 138 23.97 6.79 7.36
CA MET A 138 24.40 7.24 6.03
C MET A 138 25.16 8.57 6.08
N ALA A 139 24.75 9.51 6.94
CA ALA A 139 25.48 10.76 7.13
C ALA A 139 26.93 10.55 7.57
N LYS A 140 27.19 9.55 8.43
CA LYS A 140 28.55 9.23 8.93
C LYS A 140 29.43 8.51 7.90
N GLN A 141 28.84 7.93 6.86
CA GLN A 141 29.59 7.26 5.79
C GLN A 141 29.96 8.22 4.64
N GLY A 142 29.33 9.40 4.60
CA GLY A 142 29.59 10.45 3.61
C GLY A 142 30.60 11.51 4.06
N GLU A 143 31.12 11.42 5.30
CA GLU A 143 32.23 12.22 5.84
C GLU A 143 33.56 11.46 5.72
#